data_AF-A0A969F855-F1
#
_entry.id   AF-A0A969F855-F1
#
_cell.length_a   1.000
_cell.length_b   1.000
_cell.length_c   1.000
_cell.angle_alpha   90.00
_cell.angle_beta   90.00
_cell.angle_gamma   90.00
#
_symmetry.space_group_name_H-M   'P 1'
#
loop_
_entity.id
_entity.type
_entity.pdbx_description
1 polymer ?
#
loop_
_entity_poly.entity_id
_entity_poly.type
_entity_poly.pdbx_seq_one_letter_code
_entity_poly.pdbx_strand_id
1 'polypeptide(L)'
;MELFPLTREAARTLIEKPAVEIGLQITPADVNKILEVTGDTPYFIQGIAHYLVEELNRQQHHKATSANVDKVIAESIVYLSSQFGYLWNTVSQTQQIILYALAKNGGPQASENADFSGFSACGLLTSTCGKVR
;
A
#
# COMPACT_ATOMS: atom_id res chain seq x y z
N MET A 1 -12.09 -15.41 -2.92
CA MET A 1 -11.11 -14.94 -3.92
C MET A 1 -10.16 -14.03 -3.17
N GLU A 2 -8.98 -14.52 -2.85
CA GLU A 2 -7.96 -13.73 -2.15
C GLU A 2 -7.25 -12.84 -3.18
N LEU A 3 -7.16 -11.54 -2.89
CA LEU A 3 -6.45 -10.59 -3.73
C LEU A 3 -5.02 -10.50 -3.19
N PHE A 4 -4.07 -11.08 -3.93
CA PHE A 4 -2.64 -11.00 -3.62
C PHE A 4 -1.97 -9.83 -4.35
N PRO A 5 -0.84 -9.31 -3.85
CA PRO A 5 0.03 -8.42 -4.61
C PRO A 5 0.40 -9.02 -5.97
N LEU A 6 0.59 -8.16 -6.97
CA LEU A 6 1.06 -8.58 -8.27
C LEU A 6 2.54 -8.94 -8.22
N THR A 7 3.00 -9.71 -9.21
CA THR A 7 4.44 -9.74 -9.49
C THR A 7 4.92 -8.34 -9.88
N ARG A 8 6.19 -8.04 -9.62
CA ARG A 8 6.77 -6.73 -9.89
C ARG A 8 6.60 -6.31 -11.36
N GLU A 9 6.70 -7.26 -12.27
CA GLU A 9 6.54 -7.07 -13.71
C GLU A 9 5.08 -6.78 -14.09
N ALA A 10 4.13 -7.50 -13.49
CA ALA A 10 2.71 -7.26 -13.72
C ALA A 10 2.27 -5.91 -13.12
N ALA A 11 2.80 -5.56 -11.94
CA ALA A 11 2.57 -4.28 -11.29
C ALA A 11 3.12 -3.11 -12.12
N ARG A 12 4.34 -3.26 -12.68
CA ARG A 12 4.91 -2.29 -13.64
C ARG A 12 4.03 -2.13 -14.87
N THR A 13 3.60 -3.25 -15.47
CA THR A 13 2.76 -3.26 -16.66
C THR A 13 1.43 -2.53 -16.43
N LEU A 14 0.88 -2.64 -15.23
CA LEU A 14 -0.36 -1.96 -14.83
C LEU A 14 -0.25 -0.43 -14.88
N ILE A 15 0.97 0.11 -14.73
CA ILE A 15 1.25 1.56 -14.78
C ILE A 15 1.68 1.97 -16.19
N GLU A 16 2.69 1.29 -16.74
CA GLU A 16 3.39 1.74 -17.95
C GLU A 16 2.53 1.57 -19.21
N LYS A 17 1.77 0.49 -19.34
CA LYS A 17 0.97 0.24 -20.54
C LYS A 17 -0.10 1.33 -20.76
N PRO A 18 -0.96 1.66 -19.78
CA PRO A 18 -1.92 2.76 -19.94
C PRO A 18 -1.24 4.10 -20.12
N ALA A 19 -0.10 4.35 -19.45
CA ALA A 19 0.64 5.60 -19.60
C ALA A 19 1.12 5.81 -21.05
N VAL A 20 1.65 4.76 -21.68
CA VAL A 20 2.05 4.80 -23.10
C VAL A 20 0.85 5.05 -24.01
N GLU A 21 -0.28 4.37 -23.79
CA GLU A 21 -1.49 4.49 -24.60
C GLU A 21 -2.06 5.92 -24.62
N ILE A 22 -1.91 6.66 -23.52
CA ILE A 22 -2.39 8.05 -23.40
C ILE A 22 -1.29 9.11 -23.63
N GLY A 23 -0.06 8.68 -23.97
CA GLY A 23 1.07 9.58 -24.19
C GLY A 23 1.61 10.25 -22.91
N LEU A 24 1.35 9.66 -21.74
CA LEU A 24 1.88 10.11 -20.46
C LEU A 24 3.36 9.68 -20.32
N GLN A 25 4.24 10.65 -20.09
CA GLN A 25 5.65 10.41 -19.79
C GLN A 25 5.86 10.30 -18.29
N ILE A 26 6.23 9.12 -17.81
CA ILE A 26 6.64 8.85 -16.42
C ILE A 26 8.01 8.15 -16.43
N THR A 27 8.89 8.51 -15.49
CA THR A 27 10.23 7.91 -15.46
C THR A 27 10.19 6.52 -14.80
N PRO A 28 11.11 5.60 -15.15
CA PRO A 28 11.20 4.30 -14.48
C PRO A 28 11.43 4.40 -12.96
N ALA A 29 12.14 5.46 -12.51
CA ALA A 29 12.37 5.72 -11.09
C ALA A 29 11.08 6.10 -10.36
N ASP A 30 10.24 6.93 -10.99
CA ASP A 30 8.93 7.30 -10.44
C ASP A 30 7.98 6.09 -10.40
N VAL A 31 8.01 5.23 -11.43
CA VAL A 31 7.27 3.96 -11.42
C VAL A 31 7.74 3.08 -10.27
N ASN A 32 9.04 2.91 -10.07
CA ASN A 32 9.58 2.12 -8.95
C ASN A 32 9.12 2.65 -7.60
N LYS A 33 9.13 3.98 -7.42
CA LYS A 33 8.66 4.63 -6.20
C LYS A 33 7.19 4.32 -5.92
N ILE A 34 6.33 4.38 -6.92
CA ILE A 34 4.91 4.00 -6.79
C ILE A 34 4.79 2.53 -6.36
N LEU A 35 5.54 1.62 -6.98
CA LEU A 35 5.50 0.19 -6.66
C LEU A 35 6.00 -0.12 -5.24
N GLU A 36 7.06 0.55 -4.78
CA GLU A 36 7.59 0.43 -3.43
C GLU A 36 6.57 0.87 -2.37
N VAL A 37 5.94 2.04 -2.58
CA VAL A 37 4.95 2.58 -1.63
C VAL A 37 3.68 1.74 -1.58
N THR A 38 3.29 1.14 -2.70
CA THR A 38 2.05 0.36 -2.81
C THR A 38 2.23 -1.11 -2.48
N GLY A 39 3.47 -1.59 -2.31
CA GLY A 39 3.78 -3.00 -2.09
C GLY A 39 3.20 -3.89 -3.19
N ASP A 40 3.28 -3.45 -4.45
CA ASP A 40 2.77 -4.15 -5.63
C ASP A 40 1.25 -4.47 -5.58
N THR A 41 0.48 -3.78 -4.73
CA THR A 41 -0.96 -4.01 -4.56
C THR A 41 -1.79 -3.26 -5.63
N PRO A 42 -2.57 -3.95 -6.49
CA PRO A 42 -3.30 -3.34 -7.61
C PRO A 42 -4.15 -2.13 -7.21
N TYR A 43 -4.90 -2.25 -6.10
CA TYR A 43 -5.82 -1.21 -5.65
C TYR A 43 -5.10 0.10 -5.34
N PHE A 44 -3.96 0.04 -4.64
CA PHE A 44 -3.19 1.23 -4.30
C PHE A 44 -2.45 1.81 -5.53
N ILE A 45 -1.94 0.94 -6.42
CA ILE A 45 -1.32 1.37 -7.69
C ILE A 45 -2.31 2.18 -8.51
N GLN A 46 -3.52 1.65 -8.70
CA GLN A 46 -4.56 2.29 -9.50
C GLN A 46 -5.01 3.62 -8.87
N GLY A 47 -5.14 3.67 -7.54
CA GLY A 47 -5.46 4.90 -6.82
C GLY A 47 -4.43 6.01 -7.06
N ILE A 48 -3.14 5.70 -6.91
CA ILE A 48 -2.07 6.67 -7.17
C ILE A 48 -2.03 7.08 -8.64
N ALA A 49 -2.15 6.13 -9.57
CA ALA A 49 -2.12 6.40 -11.00
C ALA A 49 -3.28 7.32 -11.43
N HIS A 50 -4.48 7.10 -10.87
CA HIS A 50 -5.64 7.96 -11.10
C HIS A 50 -5.37 9.39 -10.64
N TYR A 51 -4.93 9.59 -9.40
CA TYR A 51 -4.63 10.93 -8.89
C TYR A 51 -3.48 11.61 -9.62
N LEU A 52 -2.48 10.86 -10.09
CA LEU A 52 -1.40 11.40 -10.92
C LEU A 52 -1.95 11.96 -12.24
N VAL A 53 -2.83 11.23 -12.91
CA VAL A 53 -3.47 11.70 -14.14
C VAL A 53 -4.32 12.93 -13.87
N GLU A 54 -5.09 12.96 -12.79
CA GLU A 54 -5.88 14.14 -12.42
C GLU A 54 -5.01 15.37 -12.14
N GLU A 55 -3.90 15.21 -11.43
CA GLU A 55 -2.96 16.28 -11.15
C GLU A 55 -2.34 16.84 -12.44
N LEU A 56 -1.94 15.96 -13.35
CA LEU A 56 -1.37 16.36 -14.63
C LEU A 56 -2.39 17.03 -15.55
N ASN A 57 -3.64 16.56 -15.53
CA ASN A 57 -4.74 17.21 -16.24
C ASN A 57 -5.00 18.62 -15.71
N ARG A 58 -4.97 18.83 -14.38
CA ARG A 58 -5.08 20.18 -13.77
C ARG A 58 -3.96 21.11 -14.22
N GLN A 59 -2.76 20.58 -14.42
CA GLN A 59 -1.59 21.33 -14.88
C GLN A 59 -1.51 21.45 -16.41
N GLN A 60 -2.39 20.78 -17.16
CA GLN A 60 -2.32 20.66 -18.62
C GLN A 60 -0.97 20.12 -19.13
N HIS A 61 -0.40 19.15 -18.39
CA HIS A 61 0.90 18.56 -18.69
C HIS A 61 0.75 17.06 -19.03
N HIS A 62 1.60 16.56 -19.93
CA HIS A 62 1.67 15.13 -20.28
C HIS A 62 2.93 14.44 -19.73
N LYS A 63 3.68 15.13 -18.86
CA LYS A 63 4.91 14.61 -18.26
C LYS A 63 4.83 14.71 -16.75
N ALA A 64 4.91 13.56 -16.09
CA ALA A 64 5.06 13.47 -14.66
C ALA A 64 6.45 13.92 -14.24
N THR A 65 6.51 14.80 -13.25
CA THR A 65 7.73 15.06 -12.48
C THR A 65 7.69 14.26 -11.18
N SER A 66 8.85 13.97 -10.58
CA SER A 66 8.90 13.32 -9.27
C SER A 66 8.14 14.13 -8.20
N ALA A 67 8.08 15.46 -8.33
CA ALA A 67 7.28 16.29 -7.43
C ALA A 67 5.76 16.04 -7.57
N ASN A 68 5.27 15.77 -8.78
CA ASN A 68 3.86 15.38 -8.97
C ASN A 68 3.59 14.04 -8.28
N VAL A 69 4.50 13.07 -8.45
CA VAL A 69 4.39 11.73 -7.86
C VAL A 69 4.39 11.80 -6.34
N ASP A 70 5.29 12.59 -5.76
CA ASP A 70 5.39 12.79 -4.31
C ASP A 70 4.15 13.44 -3.73
N LYS A 71 3.62 14.44 -4.44
CA LYS A 71 2.37 15.10 -4.08
C LYS A 71 1.21 14.10 -4.03
N VAL A 72 1.01 13.31 -5.09
CA VAL A 72 -0.14 12.39 -5.14
C VAL A 72 0.00 11.22 -4.17
N ILE A 73 1.22 10.77 -3.88
CA ILE A 73 1.47 9.79 -2.80
C ILE A 73 1.04 10.37 -1.46
N ALA A 74 1.45 11.60 -1.15
CA ALA A 74 1.08 12.26 0.11
C ALA A 74 -0.44 12.46 0.21
N GLU A 75 -1.10 12.88 -0.87
CA GLU A 75 -2.56 13.02 -0.91
C GLU A 75 -3.28 11.67 -0.75
N SER A 76 -2.75 10.62 -1.37
CA SER A 76 -3.31 9.26 -1.26
C SER A 76 -3.31 8.77 0.18
N ILE A 77 -2.27 9.04 0.97
CA ILE A 77 -2.22 8.70 2.40
C ILE A 77 -3.36 9.39 3.17
N VAL A 78 -3.67 10.65 2.84
CA VAL A 78 -4.78 11.38 3.47
C VAL A 78 -6.12 10.72 3.13
N TYR A 79 -6.34 10.27 1.90
CA TYR A 79 -7.57 9.55 1.54
C TYR A 79 -7.70 8.21 2.27
N LEU A 80 -6.61 7.46 2.39
CA LEU A 80 -6.56 6.18 3.11
C LEU A 80 -6.64 6.34 4.63
N SER A 81 -6.48 7.57 5.17
CA SER A 81 -6.53 7.83 6.62
C SER A 81 -7.83 7.36 7.28
N SER A 82 -8.95 7.41 6.56
CA SER A 82 -10.24 6.91 7.05
C SER A 82 -10.21 5.39 7.29
N GLN A 83 -9.55 4.64 6.40
CA GLN A 83 -9.41 3.19 6.46
C GLN A 83 -8.40 2.79 7.54
N PHE A 84 -7.30 3.53 7.67
CA PHE A 84 -6.36 3.34 8.78
C PHE A 84 -6.99 3.70 10.13
N GLY A 85 -7.84 4.72 10.18
CA GLY A 85 -8.61 5.06 11.38
C GLY A 85 -9.56 3.93 11.77
N TYR A 86 -10.25 3.32 10.82
CA TYR A 86 -11.05 2.13 11.07
C TYR A 86 -10.20 0.96 11.61
N LEU A 87 -9.09 0.63 10.95
CA LEU A 87 -8.18 -0.42 11.42
C LEU A 87 -7.70 -0.15 12.85
N TRP A 88 -7.22 1.06 13.11
CA TRP A 88 -6.75 1.48 14.43
C TRP A 88 -7.81 1.29 15.51
N ASN A 89 -9.05 1.65 15.23
CA ASN A 89 -10.16 1.56 16.18
C ASN A 89 -10.71 0.12 16.34
N THR A 90 -10.42 -0.80 15.41
CA THR A 90 -10.89 -2.18 15.48
C THR A 90 -9.88 -3.13 16.11
N VAL A 91 -8.59 -2.79 16.11
CA VAL A 91 -7.56 -3.59 16.79
C VAL A 91 -7.54 -3.34 18.29
N SER A 92 -7.05 -4.32 19.05
CA SER A 92 -6.86 -4.19 20.50
C SER A 92 -5.76 -3.19 20.87
N GLN A 93 -5.76 -2.72 22.11
CA GLN A 93 -4.72 -1.80 22.61
C GLN A 93 -3.30 -2.38 22.51
N THR A 94 -3.13 -3.67 22.74
CA THR A 94 -1.82 -4.34 22.56
C THR A 94 -1.36 -4.32 21.11
N GLN A 95 -2.28 -4.55 20.16
CA GLN A 95 -1.99 -4.49 18.73
C GLN A 95 -1.67 -3.05 18.28
N GLN A 96 -2.36 -2.04 18.82
CA GLN A 96 -2.04 -0.63 18.60
C GLN A 96 -0.61 -0.30 19.03
N ILE A 97 -0.17 -0.77 20.20
CA ILE A 97 1.20 -0.57 20.69
C ILE A 97 2.23 -1.22 19.75
N ILE A 98 1.96 -2.44 19.27
CA ILE A 98 2.84 -3.12 18.30
C ILE A 98 2.92 -2.33 17.00
N LEU A 99 1.77 -1.91 16.43
CA LEU A 99 1.72 -1.11 15.21
C LEU A 99 2.48 0.22 15.36
N TYR A 100 2.33 0.89 16.50
CA TYR A 100 3.07 2.11 16.81
C TYR A 100 4.58 1.87 16.87
N ALA A 101 5.01 0.79 17.53
CA ALA A 101 6.42 0.43 17.64
C ALA A 101 7.02 0.05 16.27
N LEU A 102 6.28 -0.68 15.43
CA LEU A 102 6.68 -1.00 14.07
C LEU A 102 6.83 0.27 13.23
N ALA A 103 5.83 1.16 13.23
CA ALA A 103 5.87 2.41 12.49
C ALA A 103 7.08 3.28 12.88
N LYS A 104 7.40 3.36 14.17
CA LYS A 104 8.54 4.13 14.68
C LYS A 104 9.90 3.55 14.25
N ASN A 105 9.98 2.24 14.06
CA ASN A 105 11.21 1.53 13.69
C ASN A 105 11.32 1.25 12.17
N GLY A 106 10.45 1.85 11.35
CA GLY A 106 10.49 1.70 9.88
C GLY A 106 9.64 0.56 9.31
N GLY A 107 8.90 -0.17 10.15
CA GLY A 107 7.99 -1.25 9.74
C GLY A 107 8.69 -2.46 9.11
N PRO A 108 7.97 -3.57 8.88
CA PRO A 108 8.45 -4.63 8.00
C PRO A 108 8.58 -4.09 6.57
N GLN A 109 9.72 -4.35 5.93
CA GLN A 109 9.95 -3.96 4.54
C GLN A 109 8.99 -4.75 3.64
N ALA A 110 8.33 -4.08 2.68
CA ALA A 110 7.35 -4.71 1.78
C ALA A 110 7.92 -5.92 1.01
N SER A 111 9.25 -6.03 0.88
CA SER A 111 9.94 -7.15 0.24
C SER A 111 9.96 -8.46 1.04
N GLU A 112 9.53 -8.49 2.31
CA GLU A 112 9.51 -9.70 3.13
C GLU A 112 8.15 -10.43 3.19
N ASN A 113 7.11 -9.89 2.56
CA ASN A 113 5.75 -10.43 2.63
C ASN A 113 5.44 -11.54 1.60
N ALA A 114 6.43 -12.36 1.24
CA ALA A 114 6.21 -13.53 0.38
C ALA A 114 5.74 -14.78 1.14
N ASP A 115 5.64 -14.75 2.48
CA ASP A 115 5.23 -15.94 3.23
C ASP A 115 4.37 -15.64 4.47
N PHE A 116 3.06 -15.47 4.25
CA PHE A 116 2.06 -15.40 5.33
C PHE A 116 1.62 -16.77 5.85
N SER A 117 2.31 -17.87 5.50
CA SER A 117 2.01 -19.21 6.04
C SER A 117 2.45 -19.42 7.49
N GLY A 118 3.20 -18.47 8.09
CA GLY A 118 3.86 -18.63 9.39
C GLY A 118 3.11 -18.16 10.65
N PHE A 119 2.00 -17.42 10.56
CA PHE A 119 1.33 -16.88 11.76
C PHE A 119 0.38 -17.86 12.49
N SER A 120 0.51 -19.16 12.25
CA SER A 120 -0.28 -20.18 12.97
C SER A 120 0.34 -20.67 14.29
N ALA A 121 1.51 -20.17 14.72
CA ALA A 121 2.17 -20.70 15.91
C ALA A 121 2.82 -19.62 16.78
N CYS A 122 1.99 -18.79 17.43
CA CYS A 122 2.40 -18.17 18.70
C CYS A 122 1.38 -18.55 19.76
N GLY A 123 1.66 -19.69 20.42
CA GLY A 123 0.86 -20.21 21.51
C GLY A 123 0.90 -19.30 22.73
N LEU A 124 -0.11 -18.45 22.87
CA LEU A 124 -0.47 -17.79 24.12
C LEU A 124 -2.00 -17.74 24.26
N LEU A 125 -2.63 -18.93 24.27
CA LEU A 125 -3.97 -19.13 24.83
C LEU A 125 -3.96 -20.38 25.74
N THR A 126 -3.15 -20.32 26.79
CA THR A 126 -3.44 -21.10 28.01
C THR A 126 -4.06 -20.15 29.02
N SER A 127 -5.39 -20.03 28.96
CA SER A 127 -6.17 -19.64 30.13
C SER A 127 -7.44 -20.47 30.19
N THR A 128 -7.46 -21.35 31.18
CA THR A 128 -8.59 -22.10 31.73
C THR A 128 -9.84 -21.24 31.96
N CYS A 129 -11.00 -21.67 31.46
CA CYS A 129 -12.36 -21.53 32.06
C CYS A 129 -13.41 -22.06 31.05
N GLY A 130 -14.39 -22.91 31.30
CA GLY A 130 -14.82 -23.72 32.42
C GLY A 130 -15.87 -24.72 31.90
N LYS A 131 -15.99 -25.89 32.53
CA LYS A 131 -17.07 -26.86 32.26
C LYS A 131 -18.42 -26.22 32.58
N VAL A 132 -19.34 -26.19 31.61
CA VAL A 132 -20.77 -26.03 31.87
C VAL A 132 -21.39 -27.42 31.91
N ARG A 133 -22.16 -27.65 32.99
CA ARG A 133 -22.81 -28.92 33.36
C ARG A 133 -23.80 -29.41 32.33
#